data_AF-A0A1M7F0A8-F1
#
_entry.id   AF-A0A1M7F0A8-F1
#
_cell.length_a   1.000
_cell.length_b   1.000
_cell.length_c   1.000
_cell.angle_alpha   90.00
_cell.angle_beta   90.00
_cell.angle_gamma   90.00
#
_symmetry.space_group_name_H-M   'P 1'
#
loop_
_entity.id
_entity.type
_entity.pdbx_description
1 polymer ?
#
loop_
_entity_poly.entity_id
_entity_poly.type
_entity_poly.pdbx_seq_one_letter_code
_entity_poly.pdbx_strand_id
1 'polypeptide(L)'
;MDIHNWIHVNKETTAKIFSFTILIMGILFILGAIKDWDWLYKPDEYYQSKWSLGQASRYWGRKTSRIIGFISGVLFTIIGIGWVYFTCIK
;
A
#
# COMPACT_ATOMS: atom_id res chain seq x y z
N MET A 1 27.71 8.63 -6.47
CA MET A 1 26.88 9.31 -5.46
C MET A 1 25.86 8.29 -5.01
N ASP A 2 25.98 7.80 -3.78
CA ASP A 2 25.19 6.66 -3.30
C ASP A 2 23.81 7.11 -2.82
N ILE A 3 22.83 6.19 -2.85
CA ILE A 3 21.44 6.46 -2.45
C ILE A 3 21.35 7.06 -1.05
N HIS A 4 22.16 6.56 -0.11
CA HIS A 4 22.21 7.07 1.26
C HIS A 4 22.57 8.57 1.30
N ASN A 5 23.60 8.96 0.55
CA ASN A 5 24.03 10.36 0.45
C ASN A 5 23.00 11.21 -0.30
N TRP A 6 22.36 10.65 -1.34
CA TRP A 6 21.32 11.37 -2.07
C TRP A 6 20.10 11.67 -1.21
N ILE A 7 19.63 10.71 -0.39
CA ILE A 7 18.52 10.89 0.55
C ILE A 7 18.85 11.95 1.60
N HIS A 8 20.08 11.93 2.13
CA HIS A 8 20.52 12.90 3.13
C HIS A 8 20.57 14.33 2.58
N VAL A 9 20.93 14.51 1.31
CA VAL A 9 20.95 15.82 0.64
C VAL A 9 19.54 16.26 0.22
N ASN A 10 18.69 15.35 -0.24
CA ASN A 10 17.38 15.65 -0.82
C ASN A 10 16.23 15.20 0.09
N LYS A 11 16.28 15.57 1.38
CA LYS A 11 15.31 15.11 2.39
C LYS A 11 13.86 15.46 2.04
N GLU A 12 13.61 16.69 1.59
CA GLU A 12 12.27 17.14 1.19
C GLU A 12 11.73 16.38 -0.02
N THR A 13 12.55 16.23 -1.06
CA THR A 13 12.17 15.45 -2.25
C THR A 13 11.91 13.99 -1.90
N THR A 14 12.72 13.41 -1.01
CA THR A 14 12.51 12.04 -0.53
C THR A 14 11.19 11.91 0.23
N ALA A 15 10.87 12.87 1.11
CA ALA A 15 9.61 12.90 1.84
C ALA A 15 8.40 13.01 0.90
N LYS A 16 8.49 13.84 -0.14
CA LYS A 16 7.45 13.95 -1.19
C LYS A 16 7.28 12.64 -1.97
N ILE A 17 8.38 12.03 -2.42
CA ILE A 17 8.32 10.73 -3.11
C ILE A 17 7.65 9.68 -2.23
N PHE A 18 8.01 9.64 -0.95
CA PHE A 18 7.44 8.68 -0.01
C PHE A 18 5.95 8.92 0.25
N SER A 19 5.52 10.18 0.39
CA SER A 19 4.11 10.53 0.60
C SER A 19 3.24 10.16 -0.62
N PHE A 20 3.70 10.45 -1.83
CA PHE A 20 3.03 10.00 -3.05
C PHE A 20 3.02 8.48 -3.20
N THR A 21 4.09 7.79 -2.80
CA THR A 21 4.15 6.32 -2.84
C THR A 21 3.06 5.70 -1.97
N ILE A 22 2.88 6.20 -0.74
CA ILE A 22 1.83 5.72 0.17
C ILE A 22 0.43 6.00 -0.39
N LEU A 23 0.24 7.19 -0.97
CA LEU A 23 -1.04 7.56 -1.58
C LEU A 23 -1.40 6.62 -2.75
N ILE A 24 -0.47 6.41 -3.68
CA ILE A 24 -0.65 5.52 -4.83
C ILE A 24 -0.93 4.09 -4.34
N MET A 25 -0.19 3.62 -3.33
CA MET A 25 -0.43 2.30 -2.74
C MET A 25 -1.85 2.17 -2.20
N GLY A 26 -2.37 3.16 -1.48
CA GLY A 26 -3.75 3.17 -1.00
C GLY A 26 -4.78 3.06 -2.13
N ILE A 27 -4.60 3.84 -3.20
CA ILE A 27 -5.48 3.82 -4.38
C ILE A 27 -5.43 2.46 -5.08
N LEU A 28 -4.24 1.87 -5.25
CA LEU A 28 -4.07 0.56 -5.88
C LEU A 28 -4.74 -0.56 -5.06
N PHE A 29 -4.71 -0.49 -3.73
CA PHE A 29 -5.41 -1.44 -2.86
C PHE A 29 -6.94 -1.34 -3.01
N ILE A 30 -7.48 -0.12 -3.10
CA ILE A 30 -8.90 0.11 -3.36
C ILE A 30 -9.28 -0.46 -4.73
N LEU A 31 -8.52 -0.13 -5.77
CA LEU A 31 -8.76 -0.62 -7.13
C LEU A 31 -8.65 -2.14 -7.21
N GLY A 32 -7.65 -2.73 -6.55
CA GLY A 32 -7.48 -4.17 -6.47
C GLY A 32 -8.68 -4.85 -5.81
N ALA A 33 -9.19 -4.30 -4.72
CA ALA A 33 -10.37 -4.82 -4.03
C ALA A 33 -11.66 -4.75 -4.88
N ILE A 34 -11.84 -3.64 -5.61
CA ILE A 34 -13.01 -3.44 -6.50
C ILE A 34 -12.93 -4.36 -7.72
N LYS A 35 -11.79 -4.36 -8.41
CA LYS A 35 -11.56 -5.16 -9.63
C LYS A 35 -11.28 -6.63 -9.37
N ASP A 36 -11.19 -7.02 -8.10
CA ASP A 36 -10.91 -8.37 -7.66
C ASP A 36 -9.63 -8.95 -8.30
N TRP A 37 -8.51 -8.26 -8.16
CA TRP A 37 -7.25 -8.68 -8.77
C TRP A 37 -6.82 -10.07 -8.29
N ASP A 38 -6.78 -11.02 -9.24
CA ASP A 38 -6.39 -12.41 -8.97
C ASP A 38 -5.02 -12.49 -8.32
N TRP A 39 -4.03 -11.77 -8.81
CA TRP A 39 -2.66 -11.82 -8.26
C TRP A 39 -2.57 -11.30 -6.81
N LEU A 40 -3.51 -10.44 -6.38
CA LEU A 40 -3.51 -9.84 -5.04
C LEU A 40 -4.24 -10.72 -4.01
N TYR A 41 -5.28 -11.44 -4.44
CA TYR A 41 -6.13 -12.26 -3.58
C TYR A 41 -6.01 -13.76 -3.84
N LYS A 42 -5.13 -14.19 -4.75
CA LYS A 42 -4.84 -15.61 -4.95
C LYS A 42 -4.33 -16.17 -3.62
N PRO A 43 -4.95 -17.26 -3.13
CA PRO A 43 -4.51 -17.86 -1.88
C PRO A 43 -3.07 -18.36 -2.01
N ASP A 44 -2.23 -18.01 -1.03
CA ASP A 44 -0.83 -18.44 -1.03
C ASP A 44 -0.72 -19.96 -0.86
N GLU A 45 0.21 -20.59 -1.58
CA GLU A 45 0.44 -22.04 -1.53
C GLU A 45 1.04 -22.50 -0.18
N TYR A 46 1.80 -21.62 0.50
CA TYR A 46 2.49 -21.91 1.76
C TYR A 46 1.95 -21.06 2.92
N TYR A 47 1.53 -21.72 4.00
CA TYR A 47 0.78 -21.14 5.13
C TYR A 47 1.59 -20.18 6.04
N GLN A 48 2.92 -20.12 5.93
CA GLN A 48 3.74 -19.46 6.97
C GLN A 48 4.84 -18.50 6.46
N SER A 49 4.93 -18.20 5.16
CA SER A 49 6.08 -17.42 4.67
C SER A 49 5.84 -15.91 4.52
N LYS A 50 4.60 -15.42 4.42
CA LYS A 50 4.33 -14.01 4.05
C LYS A 50 3.03 -13.48 4.67
N TRP A 51 3.09 -12.35 5.37
CA TRP A 51 1.92 -11.56 5.78
C TRP A 51 1.28 -10.90 4.54
N SER A 52 0.58 -11.69 3.73
CA SER A 52 0.00 -11.26 2.46
C SER A 52 -1.54 -11.32 2.49
N LEU A 53 -2.20 -10.55 1.61
CA LEU A 53 -3.64 -10.67 1.36
C LEU A 53 -4.03 -12.06 0.80
N GLY A 54 -3.07 -12.80 0.21
CA GLY A 54 -3.25 -14.18 -0.20
C GLY A 54 -3.42 -15.14 0.98
N GLN A 55 -2.73 -14.93 2.09
CA GLN A 55 -2.94 -15.73 3.31
C GLN A 55 -4.30 -15.43 3.95
N ALA A 56 -4.68 -14.15 4.03
CA ALA A 56 -6.02 -13.77 4.45
C ALA A 56 -7.09 -14.44 3.57
N SER A 57 -6.83 -14.56 2.26
CA SER A 57 -7.76 -15.15 1.29
C SER A 57 -7.91 -16.65 1.49
N ARG A 58 -6.81 -17.32 1.85
CA ARG A 58 -6.84 -18.75 2.18
C ARG A 58 -7.57 -19.03 3.48
N TYR A 59 -7.37 -18.21 4.51
CA TYR A 59 -7.92 -18.44 5.84
C TYR A 59 -9.38 -18.00 5.98
N TRP A 60 -9.74 -16.84 5.41
CA TRP A 60 -11.07 -16.22 5.55
C TRP A 60 -11.85 -16.12 4.24
N GLY A 61 -11.30 -16.63 3.15
CA GLY A 61 -11.90 -16.53 1.83
C GLY A 61 -11.59 -15.21 1.12
N ARG A 62 -11.78 -15.24 -0.20
CA ARG A 62 -11.50 -14.12 -1.09
C ARG A 62 -12.33 -12.88 -0.78
N LYS A 63 -13.62 -13.05 -0.43
CA LYS A 63 -14.50 -11.92 -0.08
C LYS A 63 -13.99 -11.13 1.13
N THR A 64 -13.62 -11.82 2.21
CA THR A 64 -13.12 -11.18 3.43
C THR A 64 -11.80 -10.46 3.18
N SER A 65 -10.94 -11.04 2.35
CA SER A 65 -9.64 -10.44 2.00
C SER A 65 -9.77 -9.19 1.15
N ARG A 66 -10.77 -9.15 0.26
CA ARG A 66 -11.12 -7.94 -0.48
C ARG A 66 -11.61 -6.83 0.44
N ILE A 67 -12.43 -7.15 1.44
CA ILE A 67 -12.88 -6.17 2.43
C ILE A 67 -11.68 -5.61 3.21
N ILE A 68 -10.76 -6.47 3.64
CA ILE A 68 -9.54 -6.04 4.32
C ILE A 68 -8.69 -5.17 3.41
N GLY A 69 -8.46 -5.59 2.17
CA GLY A 69 -7.71 -4.80 1.19
C GLY A 69 -8.35 -3.44 0.90
N PHE A 70 -9.68 -3.38 0.85
CA PHE A 70 -10.42 -2.13 0.68
C PHE A 70 -10.26 -1.19 1.88
N ILE A 71 -10.46 -1.71 3.11
CA ILE A 71 -10.30 -0.93 4.35
C ILE A 71 -8.86 -0.42 4.48
N SER A 72 -7.88 -1.30 4.27
CA SER A 72 -6.47 -0.91 4.28
C SER A 72 -6.17 0.14 3.20
N GLY A 73 -6.71 -0.02 1.99
CA GLY A 73 -6.56 0.94 0.91
C GLY A 73 -7.12 2.33 1.24
N VAL A 74 -8.30 2.40 1.87
CA VAL A 74 -8.89 3.66 2.34
C VAL A 74 -8.01 4.31 3.41
N LEU A 75 -7.54 3.55 4.39
CA LEU A 75 -6.64 4.05 5.44
C LEU A 75 -5.33 4.61 4.86
N PHE A 76 -4.67 3.86 3.98
CA PHE A 76 -3.44 4.32 3.32
C PHE A 76 -3.68 5.55 2.44
N THR A 77 -4.84 5.64 1.80
CA THR A 77 -5.20 6.82 1.00
C THR A 77 -5.36 8.06 1.88
N ILE A 78 -6.07 7.96 3.01
CA ILE A 78 -6.25 9.09 3.95
C ILE A 78 -4.90 9.54 4.53
N ILE A 79 -4.06 8.59 4.96
CA ILE A 79 -2.72 8.88 5.47
C ILE A 79 -1.85 9.53 4.38
N GLY A 80 -1.88 8.97 3.17
CA GLY A 80 -1.14 9.49 2.01
C GLY A 80 -1.56 10.92 1.66
N ILE A 81 -2.86 11.23 1.63
CA ILE A 81 -3.37 12.59 1.41
C ILE A 81 -2.85 13.54 2.50
N GLY A 82 -2.95 13.14 3.77
CA GLY A 82 -2.47 13.96 4.90
C GLY A 82 -0.98 14.26 4.82
N TRP A 83 -0.17 13.27 4.44
CA TRP A 83 1.26 13.46 4.24
C TRP A 83 1.62 14.26 3.00
N VAL A 84 0.92 14.08 1.87
CA VAL A 84 1.11 14.93 0.68
C VAL A 84 0.79 16.38 1.03
N TYR A 85 -0.29 16.64 1.77
CA TYR A 85 -0.63 17.98 2.25
C TYR A 85 0.50 18.58 3.10
N PHE A 86 1.04 17.81 4.06
CA PHE A 86 2.13 18.27 4.92
C PHE A 86 3.48 18.45 4.19
N THR A 87 3.75 17.68 3.13
CA THR A 87 5.05 17.70 2.43
C THR A 87 5.09 18.62 1.21
N CYS A 88 3.94 18.94 0.61
CA CYS A 88 3.86 19.76 -0.61
C CYS A 88 3.18 21.11 -0.43
N ILE A 89 2.25 21.25 0.52
CA ILE A 89 1.41 22.46 0.63
C ILE A 89 1.80 23.32 1.84
N LYS A 90 2.10 22.67 2.96
CA LYS A 90 2.58 23.33 4.18
C LYS A 90 4.11 23.35 4.22
#